data_AF-A0A4R8ISG4-F1
#
_entry.id   AF-A0A4R8ISG4-F1
#
_cell.length_a   1.000
_cell.length_b   1.000
_cell.length_c   1.000
_cell.angle_alpha   90.00
_cell.angle_beta   90.00
_cell.angle_gamma   90.00
#
_symmetry.space_group_name_H-M   'P 1'
#
loop_
_entity.id
_entity.type
_entity.pdbx_description
1 polymer ?
#
loop_
_entity_poly.entity_id
_entity_poly.type
_entity_poly.pdbx_seq_one_letter_code
_entity_poly.pdbx_strand_id
1 'polypeptide(L)' 'MRFCWPQTLFILLVIVLGVSSMLSGCGKKGPLYLPDEQQQTRQDS' A
#
# COMPACT_ATOMS: atom_id res chain seq x y z
N MET A 1 -25.93 -4.37 25.24
CA MET A 1 -25.02 -4.00 24.13
C MET A 1 -25.33 -4.88 22.94
N ARG A 2 -26.26 -4.43 22.08
CA ARG A 2 -26.61 -5.17 20.88
C ARG A 2 -25.41 -5.00 19.95
N PHE A 3 -24.61 -6.05 19.76
CA PHE A 3 -23.62 -6.06 18.69
C PHE A 3 -24.39 -5.73 17.41
N CYS A 4 -24.27 -4.48 16.94
CA CYS A 4 -24.84 -4.07 15.68
C CYS A 4 -24.07 -4.84 14.61
N TRP A 5 -24.62 -6.00 14.23
CA TRP A 5 -24.18 -6.80 13.09
C TRP A 5 -23.74 -5.97 11.88
N PRO A 6 -24.45 -4.90 11.46
CA PRO A 6 -23.99 -4.06 10.34
C PRO A 6 -22.67 -3.34 10.64
N GLN A 7 -22.45 -2.86 11.87
CA GLN A 7 -21.22 -2.19 12.26
C GLN A 7 -20.03 -3.16 12.24
N THR A 8 -20.21 -4.38 12.74
CA THR A 8 -19.16 -5.40 12.71
C THR A 8 -18.82 -5.83 11.28
N LEU A 9 -19.82 -6.02 10.41
CA LEU A 9 -19.59 -6.35 9.00
C LEU A 9 -18.87 -5.21 8.26
N PHE A 10 -19.24 -3.96 8.52
CA PHE A 10 -18.58 -2.81 7.91
C PHE A 10 -17.11 -2.72 8.32
N ILE A 11 -16.81 -2.89 9.61
CA ILE A 11 -15.43 -2.88 10.12
C ILE A 11 -14.61 -4.02 9.50
N LEU A 12 -15.18 -5.24 9.44
CA LEU A 12 -14.50 -6.39 8.85
C LEU A 12 -14.17 -6.13 7.37
N LEU A 13 -15.13 -5.59 6.62
CA LEU A 13 -14.95 -5.25 5.22
C LEU A 13 -13.83 -4.21 5.03
N VAL A 14 -13.84 -3.11 5.80
CA VAL A 14 -12.78 -2.09 5.74
C VAL A 14 -11.41 -2.68 6.08
N ILE A 15 -11.32 -3.53 7.11
CA ILE A 15 -10.06 -4.20 7.47
C ILE A 15 -9.56 -5.06 6.32
N VAL A 16 -10.41 -5.88 5.71
CA VAL A 16 -10.03 -6.74 4.58
C VAL A 16 -9.55 -5.91 3.40
N LEU A 17 -10.29 -4.87 3.01
CA LEU A 17 -9.90 -3.98 1.91
C LEU A 17 -8.60 -3.21 2.21
N GLY A 18 -8.42 -2.76 3.45
CA GLY A 18 -7.22 -2.05 3.88
C GLY A 18 -5.98 -2.94 3.83
N VAL A 19 -6.08 -4.14 4.41
CA VAL A 19 -5.00 -5.13 4.41
C VAL A 19 -4.70 -5.60 2.99
N SER A 20 -5.72 -5.84 2.14
CA SER A 20 -5.49 -6.24 0.74
C SER A 20 -4.82 -5.13 -0.06
N SER A 21 -5.16 -3.87 0.20
CA SER A 21 -4.53 -2.70 -0.46
C SER A 21 -3.07 -2.54 -0.02
N MET A 22 -2.81 -2.70 1.28
CA MET A 22 -1.44 -2.70 1.83
C MET A 22 -0.61 -3.86 1.27
N LEU A 23 -1.18 -5.05 1.14
CA LEU A 23 -0.49 -6.21 0.58
C LEU A 23 -0.25 -6.08 -0.93
N SER A 24 -1.21 -5.50 -1.65
CA SER A 24 -1.06 -5.18 -3.08
C SER A 24 -0.03 -4.09 -3.32
N GLY A 25 0.15 -3.17 -2.36
CA GLY A 25 1.20 -2.15 -2.36
C GLY A 25 2.56 -2.66 -1.88
N CYS A 26 2.59 -3.58 -0.89
CA CYS A 26 3.77 -4.28 -0.38
C CYS A 26 4.24 -5.34 -1.37
N GLY A 27 4.77 -4.89 -2.49
CA GLY A 27 5.15 -5.75 -3.60
C GLY A 27 5.32 -4.98 -4.90
N LYS A 28 4.70 -3.80 -5.01
CA LYS A 28 5.09 -2.80 -6.00
C LYS A 28 6.40 -2.12 -5.60
N LYS A 29 7.48 -2.91 -5.59
CA LYS A 29 8.72 -2.43 -6.19
C LYS A 29 8.40 -2.20 -7.67
N GLY A 30 7.80 -1.05 -7.99
CA GLY A 30 8.16 -0.42 -9.27
C GLY A 30 9.68 -0.41 -9.30
N PRO A 31 10.32 -0.73 -10.44
CA PRO A 31 11.76 -0.95 -10.52
C PRO A 31 12.39 0.16 -9.71
N LEU A 32 12.95 -0.21 -8.56
CA LEU A 32 13.67 0.75 -7.73
C LEU A 32 14.80 1.13 -8.67
N TYR A 33 14.64 2.29 -9.31
CA TYR A 33 15.59 2.83 -10.26
C TYR A 33 16.77 3.14 -9.37
N LEU A 34 17.60 2.13 -9.13
CA LEU A 34 19.00 2.34 -8.87
C LEU A 34 19.54 2.68 -10.25
N PRO A 35 19.69 3.97 -10.60
CA PRO A 35 20.56 4.25 -11.71
C PRO A 35 21.89 3.56 -11.41
N ASP A 36 22.43 2.79 -12.35
CA ASP A 36 23.87 2.60 -12.41
C ASP A 36 24.49 4.01 -12.27
N GLU A 37 25.49 4.15 -11.40
CA GLU A 37 25.97 5.39 -10.73
C GLU A 37 26.20 6.64 -11.61
N GLN A 38 26.01 6.53 -12.92
CA GLN A 38 26.05 7.58 -13.94
C GLN A 38 24.82 8.50 -13.99
N GLN A 39 23.63 8.07 -13.54
CA GLN A 39 22.39 8.88 -13.67
C GLN A 39 21.94 9.57 -12.36
N GLN A 40 22.71 9.48 -11.28
CA GLN A 40 22.43 10.23 -10.04
C GLN A 40 22.95 11.69 -10.09
N THR A 41 23.88 12.02 -11.00
CA THR A 41 24.54 13.35 -11.06
C THR A 41 23.95 14.31 -12.12
N ARG A 42 22.88 13.93 -12.84
CA ARG A 42 22.25 14.75 -13.89
C ARG A 42 20.76 15.06 -13.65
N GLN A 43 20.29 14.87 -12.43
CA GLN A 43 18.93 15.28 -12.04
C GLN A 43 18.98 16.08 -10.74
N ASP A 44 19.96 16.97 -10.66
CA ASP A 44 20.06 18.09 -9.73
C ASP A 44 20.85 19.24 -10.42
N SER A 45 20.34 19.73 -11.56
CA SER A 45 20.54 21.11 -12.06
C SER A 45 19.77 21.37 -13.36
#